data_AF-A0A833T5J8-F1
#
_entry.id   AF-A0A833T5J8-F1
#
_cell.length_a   1.000
_cell.length_b   1.000
_cell.length_c   1.000
_cell.angle_alpha   90.00
_cell.angle_beta   90.00
_cell.angle_gamma   90.00
#
_symmetry.space_group_name_H-M   'P 1'
#
loop_
_entity.id
_entity.type
_entity.pdbx_description
1 polymer ?
#
loop_
_entity_poly.entity_id
_entity_poly.type
_entity_poly.pdbx_seq_one_letter_code
_entity_poly.pdbx_strand_id
1 'polypeptide(L)'
;MPALLANSQTHFGICSAWCTSAQDIPQTMVFRLANAVTVLSAATSLISVHQTAAESICTLSDSETCAVDSLTPSDDDGSVIIYPGGNTRCAFDDYTDSNTTFSTNSTYFFQAFPNGGSDKSKLMILFQGGGACADKGTCAFGLQCSLGASATFSTAATASSAGVLDRSLPDNMFKDWNIVFIPYCTGDIHIGNRVTAAYESGIEVLLGNSQRLGHDYAMHMNGYNNTMAVLDWALENYPDVDNLIVGGESAGSLGAQVHSAKIAEMWDVDAKGARFSVLADSYVGVVPEDHPAAELLVYYGACTNDFGLSEDIVAACEAGTATTIEMIDALLDAQPEGNWLFIDSKGDKTQRYFYALVEEGILGYPFSDLISEADFFSNMSTILDSYRKVSSRITAFYVEGTKHVFLADSNFTRYKSDEGLLLGDVINEWLISNSSLNSNSTETPTGSPSPITVTPGATTATPPATADAPGTSPSSSPSTPTSPSPTTLSTTAPSAAATSSPRAC
;
A
#
# COMPACT_ATOMS: atom_id res chain seq x y z
N MET A 1 41.75 30.00 -15.07
CA MET A 1 42.72 30.33 -14.00
C MET A 1 41.99 31.11 -12.90
N PRO A 2 42.31 30.91 -11.62
CA PRO A 2 41.47 29.96 -10.86
C PRO A 2 41.04 30.46 -9.47
N ALA A 3 40.48 29.51 -8.70
CA ALA A 3 40.23 29.51 -7.25
C ALA A 3 38.95 30.19 -6.75
N LEU A 4 37.99 29.34 -6.34
CA LEU A 4 37.67 29.17 -4.91
C LEU A 4 37.12 27.76 -4.66
N LEU A 5 37.89 26.93 -3.97
CA LEU A 5 37.50 25.60 -3.46
C LEU A 5 37.62 25.64 -1.94
N ALA A 6 36.50 25.55 -1.21
CA ALA A 6 36.43 25.19 0.20
C ALA A 6 34.98 24.91 0.65
N ASN A 7 34.81 24.00 1.60
CA ASN A 7 33.63 23.76 2.45
C ASN A 7 32.25 23.50 1.79
N SER A 8 32.00 22.22 1.52
CA SER A 8 30.65 21.61 1.67
C SER A 8 30.68 20.13 2.12
N GLN A 9 31.74 19.69 2.83
CA GLN A 9 31.77 18.36 3.46
C GLN A 9 31.01 18.31 4.79
N THR A 10 29.69 18.48 4.74
CA THR A 10 28.72 18.08 5.77
C THR A 10 27.32 18.17 5.15
N HIS A 11 26.77 17.05 4.68
CA HIS A 11 25.32 16.72 4.53
C HIS A 11 25.10 15.40 3.75
N PHE A 12 25.91 14.37 4.03
CA PHE A 12 25.61 12.98 3.66
C PHE A 12 25.46 12.18 4.96
N GLY A 13 24.23 11.90 5.38
CA GLY A 13 24.00 11.39 6.74
C GLY A 13 22.55 11.03 7.14
N ILE A 14 21.64 10.79 6.18
CA ILE A 14 20.28 10.30 6.47
C ILE A 14 19.87 9.13 5.54
N CYS A 15 20.80 8.24 5.19
CA CYS A 15 20.52 6.99 4.47
C CYS A 15 21.16 5.80 5.23
N SER A 16 20.48 5.35 6.30
CA SER A 16 20.92 4.18 7.09
C SER A 16 19.79 3.50 7.89
N ALA A 17 18.54 3.94 7.77
CA ALA A 17 17.42 3.53 8.63
C ALA A 17 16.47 2.50 7.99
N TRP A 18 16.71 2.09 6.74
CA TRP A 18 15.76 1.35 5.90
C TRP A 18 16.14 -0.12 5.64
N CYS A 19 17.06 -0.69 6.41
CA CYS A 19 17.41 -2.14 6.33
C CYS A 19 17.53 -2.86 7.68
N THR A 20 17.32 -2.17 8.83
CA THR A 20 17.54 -2.76 10.16
C THR A 20 16.27 -3.41 10.74
N SER A 21 15.76 -4.42 10.05
CA SER A 21 14.77 -5.38 10.57
C SER A 21 15.11 -6.85 10.24
N ALA A 22 16.28 -7.11 9.64
CA ALA A 22 16.84 -8.44 9.44
C ALA A 22 18.34 -8.45 9.76
N GLN A 23 18.85 -9.61 10.16
CA GLN A 23 20.26 -9.89 10.50
C GLN A 23 20.84 -9.15 11.72
N ASP A 24 20.67 -9.74 12.91
CA ASP A 24 21.51 -9.46 14.08
C ASP A 24 22.19 -10.77 14.55
N ILE A 25 23.38 -11.06 14.01
CA ILE A 25 24.21 -12.22 14.37
C ILE A 25 25.65 -11.72 14.67
N PRO A 26 26.19 -11.93 15.89
CA PRO A 26 27.41 -11.25 16.32
C PRO A 26 28.68 -11.88 15.73
N GLN A 27 29.39 -11.14 14.87
CA GLN A 27 30.73 -11.55 14.41
C GLN A 27 31.81 -11.31 15.49
N THR A 28 32.61 -12.33 15.79
CA THR A 28 33.64 -12.29 16.83
C THR A 28 35.06 -12.06 16.28
N MET A 29 35.69 -11.01 16.80
CA MET A 29 37.15 -10.77 16.90
C MET A 29 38.07 -11.09 15.71
N VAL A 30 38.58 -10.01 15.08
CA VAL A 30 39.80 -10.05 14.26
C VAL A 30 41.02 -10.35 15.12
N PHE A 31 41.79 -11.39 14.78
CA PHE A 31 43.16 -11.59 15.25
C PHE A 31 44.17 -11.49 14.11
N ARG A 32 45.20 -10.64 14.28
CA ARG A 32 46.40 -10.61 13.41
C ARG A 32 47.42 -11.62 13.91
N LEU A 33 48.02 -12.39 12.99
CA LEU A 33 49.29 -13.11 13.20
C LEU A 33 50.07 -13.22 11.88
N ALA A 34 51.35 -13.56 11.95
CA ALA A 34 52.33 -13.35 10.87
C ALA A 34 52.88 -14.66 10.24
N ASN A 35 53.60 -14.50 9.12
CA ASN A 35 54.15 -15.57 8.28
C ASN A 35 55.02 -16.62 9.01
N ALA A 36 54.76 -17.92 8.81
CA ALA A 36 55.75 -18.99 8.96
C ALA A 36 55.40 -20.31 8.19
N VAL A 37 56.02 -20.47 7.02
CA VAL A 37 56.40 -21.69 6.28
C VAL A 37 56.06 -23.09 6.87
N THR A 38 55.20 -23.83 6.14
CA THR A 38 55.25 -25.28 5.78
C THR A 38 55.45 -26.39 6.83
N VAL A 39 54.44 -27.26 6.98
CA VAL A 39 54.55 -28.74 6.85
C VAL A 39 53.28 -29.28 6.14
N LEU A 40 53.43 -30.28 5.26
CA LEU A 40 52.32 -30.95 4.59
C LEU A 40 51.83 -32.15 5.41
N SER A 41 50.53 -32.26 5.67
CA SER A 41 49.90 -33.48 6.21
C SER A 41 48.42 -33.52 5.80
N ALA A 42 48.01 -34.60 5.14
CA ALA A 42 46.65 -34.74 4.63
C ALA A 42 45.69 -35.22 5.73
N ALA A 43 44.82 -34.33 6.19
CA ALA A 43 43.63 -34.67 6.96
C ALA A 43 42.40 -34.39 6.10
N THR A 44 41.63 -35.43 5.77
CA THR A 44 40.34 -35.29 5.09
C THR A 44 39.29 -34.77 6.06
N SER A 45 39.29 -33.45 6.28
CA SER A 45 38.17 -32.78 6.94
C SER A 45 36.92 -32.95 6.08
N LEU A 46 35.90 -33.60 6.62
CA LEU A 46 34.56 -33.56 6.05
C LEU A 46 34.09 -32.11 6.10
N ILE A 47 34.02 -31.46 4.94
CA ILE A 47 33.34 -30.18 4.82
C ILE A 47 31.85 -30.52 4.96
N SER A 48 31.30 -30.26 6.14
CA SER A 48 29.86 -30.16 6.33
C SER A 48 29.37 -28.95 5.54
N VAL A 49 29.13 -29.19 4.25
CA VAL A 49 28.30 -28.32 3.41
C VAL A 49 27.02 -28.11 4.19
N HIS A 50 26.82 -26.89 4.69
CA HIS A 50 25.50 -26.50 5.12
C HIS A 50 24.70 -26.47 3.83
N GLN A 51 23.86 -27.49 3.63
CA GLN A 51 22.80 -27.37 2.66
C GLN A 51 21.94 -26.21 3.16
N THR A 52 21.99 -25.09 2.44
CA THR A 52 20.82 -24.22 2.36
C THR A 52 19.64 -25.14 2.07
N ALA A 53 18.58 -25.05 2.87
CA ALA A 53 17.37 -25.80 2.57
C ALA A 53 16.98 -25.48 1.12
N ALA A 54 16.55 -26.50 0.37
CA ALA A 54 16.12 -26.25 -1.00
C ALA A 54 14.82 -25.45 -0.91
N GLU A 55 14.84 -24.21 -1.41
CA GLU A 55 13.63 -23.40 -1.56
C GLU A 55 12.55 -24.27 -2.24
N SER A 56 11.41 -24.43 -1.57
CA SER A 56 10.33 -25.20 -2.18
C SER A 56 9.75 -24.38 -3.32
N ILE A 57 9.93 -24.90 -4.54
CA ILE A 57 9.61 -24.20 -5.78
C ILE A 57 8.67 -25.07 -6.62
N CYS A 58 7.63 -24.44 -7.15
CA CYS A 58 6.79 -25.01 -8.21
C CYS A 58 6.66 -24.02 -9.38
N THR A 59 6.48 -24.56 -10.59
CA THR A 59 6.35 -23.76 -11.83
C THR A 59 5.14 -24.25 -12.61
N LEU A 60 4.16 -23.36 -12.84
CA LEU A 60 2.95 -23.70 -13.58
C LEU A 60 3.26 -24.07 -15.04
N SER A 61 2.62 -25.14 -15.52
CA SER A 61 2.74 -25.63 -16.90
C SER A 61 1.58 -26.55 -17.27
N ASP A 62 1.44 -26.89 -18.57
CA ASP A 62 0.50 -27.91 -19.08
C ASP A 62 0.58 -29.28 -18.37
N SER A 63 1.66 -29.54 -17.63
CA SER A 63 1.93 -30.78 -16.90
C SER A 63 2.00 -30.64 -15.37
N GLU A 64 1.92 -29.42 -14.83
CA GLU A 64 2.08 -29.13 -13.41
C GLU A 64 1.19 -27.93 -13.03
N THR A 65 0.18 -28.16 -12.20
CA THR A 65 -0.78 -27.14 -11.77
C THR A 65 -0.44 -26.54 -10.41
N CYS A 66 0.68 -26.97 -9.79
CA CYS A 66 1.11 -26.54 -8.45
C CYS A 66 -0.02 -26.65 -7.43
N ALA A 67 -0.80 -27.74 -7.52
CA ALA A 67 -2.00 -27.93 -6.70
C ALA A 67 -1.62 -28.04 -5.22
N VAL A 68 -2.26 -27.24 -4.36
CA VAL A 68 -1.95 -27.07 -2.94
C VAL A 68 -1.84 -28.40 -2.18
N ASP A 69 -2.70 -29.37 -2.50
CA ASP A 69 -2.74 -30.69 -1.86
C ASP A 69 -1.57 -31.62 -2.28
N SER A 70 -0.76 -31.18 -3.24
CA SER A 70 0.46 -31.86 -3.71
C SER A 70 1.75 -31.08 -3.43
N LEU A 71 1.64 -29.82 -3.00
CA LEU A 71 2.78 -29.00 -2.62
C LEU A 71 3.50 -29.58 -1.38
N THR A 72 4.81 -29.41 -1.32
CA THR A 72 5.64 -29.76 -0.16
C THR A 72 6.25 -28.48 0.40
N PRO A 73 5.65 -27.84 1.42
CA PRO A 73 6.17 -26.59 1.99
C PRO A 73 7.61 -26.69 2.50
N SER A 74 8.32 -25.57 2.52
CA SER A 74 9.66 -25.45 3.10
C SER A 74 9.64 -25.74 4.60
N ASP A 75 10.63 -26.52 5.08
CA ASP A 75 10.85 -26.77 6.52
C ASP A 75 11.22 -25.48 7.29
N ASP A 76 11.73 -24.44 6.60
CA ASP A 76 12.23 -23.20 7.23
C ASP A 76 11.09 -22.23 7.61
N ASP A 77 10.06 -22.07 6.76
CA ASP A 77 8.99 -21.08 6.95
C ASP A 77 7.57 -21.56 6.62
N GLY A 78 7.41 -22.77 6.07
CA GLY A 78 6.13 -23.30 5.62
C GLY A 78 5.59 -22.69 4.32
N SER A 79 6.43 -22.06 3.50
CA SER A 79 6.04 -21.51 2.19
C SER A 79 6.46 -22.38 1.00
N VAL A 80 5.87 -22.11 -0.16
CA VAL A 80 6.30 -22.55 -1.49
C VAL A 80 6.31 -21.35 -2.42
N ILE A 81 7.41 -21.14 -3.13
CA ILE A 81 7.53 -20.16 -4.22
C ILE A 81 6.89 -20.76 -5.47
N ILE A 82 5.90 -20.09 -6.04
CA ILE A 82 5.20 -20.52 -7.24
C ILE A 82 5.47 -19.52 -8.36
N TYR A 83 5.99 -20.02 -9.49
CA TYR A 83 6.19 -19.25 -10.72
C TYR A 83 4.98 -19.46 -11.65
N PRO A 84 4.10 -18.45 -11.81
CA PRO A 84 2.89 -18.61 -12.63
C PRO A 84 3.15 -18.50 -14.14
N GLY A 85 4.26 -17.87 -14.55
CA GLY A 85 4.63 -17.73 -15.95
C GLY A 85 3.63 -16.87 -16.74
N GLY A 86 3.21 -17.33 -17.93
CA GLY A 86 2.27 -16.62 -18.78
C GLY A 86 2.73 -15.19 -19.13
N ASN A 87 1.90 -14.19 -18.84
CA ASN A 87 2.19 -12.77 -19.03
C ASN A 87 2.69 -12.08 -17.74
N THR A 88 2.99 -12.83 -16.67
CA THR A 88 3.45 -12.22 -15.41
C THR A 88 4.91 -11.77 -15.52
N ARG A 89 5.20 -10.56 -15.00
CA ARG A 89 6.54 -9.96 -14.99
C ARG A 89 6.65 -8.76 -14.06
N CYS A 90 7.88 -8.37 -13.74
CA CYS A 90 8.20 -7.12 -13.05
C CYS A 90 8.46 -5.95 -14.01
N ALA A 91 8.60 -4.75 -13.44
CA ALA A 91 8.61 -3.46 -14.13
C ALA A 91 9.61 -3.33 -15.28
N PHE A 92 10.81 -3.91 -15.15
CA PHE A 92 11.90 -3.75 -16.12
C PHE A 92 12.44 -5.11 -16.55
N ASP A 93 13.16 -5.15 -17.67
CA ASP A 93 13.98 -6.30 -18.05
C ASP A 93 15.21 -6.41 -17.13
N ASP A 94 15.89 -7.55 -17.13
CA ASP A 94 16.96 -7.85 -16.18
C ASP A 94 18.15 -6.88 -16.26
N TYR A 95 18.57 -6.38 -15.10
CA TYR A 95 19.73 -5.51 -14.94
C TYR A 95 20.37 -5.71 -13.56
N THR A 96 21.69 -5.58 -13.48
CA THR A 96 22.42 -5.53 -12.21
C THR A 96 23.50 -4.48 -12.33
N ASP A 97 23.47 -3.47 -11.47
CA ASP A 97 24.55 -2.48 -11.42
C ASP A 97 25.83 -3.06 -10.79
N SER A 98 26.96 -2.50 -11.20
CA SER A 98 28.29 -2.80 -10.65
C SER A 98 28.79 -1.78 -9.62
N ASN A 99 28.05 -0.68 -9.37
CA ASN A 99 28.48 0.47 -8.57
C ASN A 99 27.60 0.73 -7.33
N THR A 100 26.39 0.16 -7.30
CA THR A 100 25.34 0.34 -6.29
C THR A 100 24.62 -1.00 -6.06
N THR A 101 23.68 -1.03 -5.12
CA THR A 101 22.83 -2.21 -4.85
C THR A 101 21.60 -2.30 -5.77
N PHE A 102 21.51 -1.51 -6.84
CA PHE A 102 20.35 -1.54 -7.74
C PHE A 102 20.41 -2.74 -8.70
N SER A 103 19.33 -3.50 -8.72
CA SER A 103 19.06 -4.55 -9.70
C SER A 103 17.59 -4.56 -10.07
N THR A 104 17.29 -5.12 -11.23
CA THR A 104 15.94 -5.44 -11.71
C THR A 104 15.92 -6.91 -12.09
N ASN A 105 14.81 -7.59 -11.82
CA ASN A 105 14.58 -8.97 -12.27
C ASN A 105 13.18 -9.00 -12.86
N SER A 106 13.08 -9.31 -14.16
CA SER A 106 11.81 -9.38 -14.88
C SER A 106 10.94 -10.54 -14.43
N THR A 107 11.52 -11.58 -13.82
CA THR A 107 10.82 -12.79 -13.39
C THR A 107 9.88 -12.51 -12.23
N TYR A 108 8.61 -12.86 -12.39
CA TYR A 108 7.60 -12.80 -11.34
C TYR A 108 7.36 -14.18 -10.69
N PHE A 109 7.05 -14.18 -9.39
CA PHE A 109 6.62 -15.32 -8.61
C PHE A 109 5.74 -14.84 -7.45
N PHE A 110 5.06 -15.76 -6.78
CA PHE A 110 4.32 -15.51 -5.54
C PHE A 110 4.63 -16.60 -4.50
N GLN A 111 4.20 -16.42 -3.24
CA GLN A 111 4.33 -17.45 -2.21
C GLN A 111 2.96 -17.98 -1.78
N ALA A 112 2.84 -19.31 -1.68
CA ALA A 112 1.75 -19.97 -0.99
C ALA A 112 2.24 -20.49 0.37
N PHE A 113 1.45 -20.30 1.42
CA PHE A 113 1.66 -20.82 2.77
C PHE A 113 0.48 -21.72 3.17
N PRO A 114 0.45 -22.98 2.73
CA PRO A 114 -0.68 -23.89 3.00
C PRO A 114 -0.87 -24.15 4.50
N ASN A 115 -2.12 -24.36 4.91
CA ASN A 115 -2.43 -24.85 6.25
C ASN A 115 -1.81 -26.26 6.45
N GLY A 116 -0.96 -26.43 7.46
CA GLY A 116 -0.26 -27.69 7.76
C GLY A 116 -1.15 -28.87 8.21
N GLY A 117 -2.45 -28.64 8.43
CA GLY A 117 -3.47 -29.66 8.65
C GLY A 117 -4.40 -29.89 7.45
N SER A 118 -4.10 -29.27 6.29
CA SER A 118 -4.92 -29.29 5.06
C SER A 118 -6.34 -28.69 5.21
N ASP A 119 -6.57 -27.83 6.21
CA ASP A 119 -7.81 -27.07 6.33
C ASP A 119 -7.82 -25.88 5.35
N LYS A 120 -8.77 -25.89 4.40
CA LYS A 120 -8.94 -24.85 3.38
C LYS A 120 -9.95 -23.75 3.75
N SER A 121 -10.64 -23.85 4.89
CA SER A 121 -11.75 -22.96 5.28
C SER A 121 -11.37 -21.48 5.48
N LYS A 122 -10.07 -21.16 5.54
CA LYS A 122 -9.54 -19.83 5.83
C LYS A 122 -8.44 -19.45 4.85
N LEU A 123 -8.66 -18.36 4.12
CA LEU A 123 -7.73 -17.83 3.12
C LEU A 123 -7.45 -16.34 3.39
N MET A 124 -6.18 -15.97 3.32
CA MET A 124 -5.73 -14.58 3.22
C MET A 124 -4.99 -14.40 1.90
N ILE A 125 -5.44 -13.47 1.06
CA ILE A 125 -4.63 -12.90 -0.01
C ILE A 125 -3.88 -11.71 0.60
N LEU A 126 -2.55 -11.70 0.56
CA LEU A 126 -1.72 -10.66 1.18
C LEU A 126 -0.83 -9.97 0.13
N PHE A 127 -1.11 -8.70 -0.17
CA PHE A 127 -0.37 -7.89 -1.13
C PHE A 127 0.84 -7.21 -0.50
N GLN A 128 2.03 -7.42 -1.07
CA GLN A 128 3.27 -6.83 -0.57
C GLN A 128 3.33 -5.30 -0.79
N GLY A 129 3.96 -4.62 0.16
CA GLY A 129 4.37 -3.23 0.04
C GLY A 129 5.59 -2.98 -0.86
N GLY A 130 6.08 -1.75 -0.87
CA GLY A 130 7.33 -1.39 -1.57
C GLY A 130 7.22 -0.20 -2.53
N GLY A 131 6.43 0.82 -2.20
CA GLY A 131 6.45 2.12 -2.88
C GLY A 131 5.67 2.20 -4.21
N ALA A 132 5.96 3.22 -5.02
CA ALA A 132 5.27 3.49 -6.29
C ALA A 132 6.09 4.46 -7.17
N CYS A 133 5.59 4.79 -8.36
CA CYS A 133 6.01 5.97 -9.11
C CYS A 133 4.78 6.68 -9.70
N ALA A 134 4.76 8.01 -9.70
CA ALA A 134 3.54 8.80 -9.96
C ALA A 134 3.35 9.21 -11.42
N ASP A 135 4.45 9.33 -12.17
CA ASP A 135 4.50 9.97 -13.48
C ASP A 135 5.62 9.41 -14.36
N LYS A 136 5.72 9.92 -15.59
CA LYS A 136 6.76 9.48 -16.54
C LYS A 136 8.19 9.66 -15.99
N GLY A 137 8.47 10.74 -15.26
CA GLY A 137 9.79 11.01 -14.69
C GLY A 137 10.14 10.06 -13.56
N THR A 138 9.27 9.97 -12.55
CA THR A 138 9.43 9.06 -11.40
C THR A 138 9.48 7.60 -11.83
N CYS A 139 8.78 7.19 -12.89
CA CYS A 139 8.79 5.81 -13.40
C CYS A 139 9.98 5.47 -14.32
N ALA A 140 10.89 6.41 -14.60
CA ALA A 140 12.02 6.17 -15.50
C ALA A 140 13.05 5.17 -14.92
N PHE A 141 13.45 4.16 -15.68
CA PHE A 141 14.53 3.23 -15.30
C PHE A 141 15.82 3.98 -14.90
N GLY A 142 16.22 4.98 -15.71
CA GLY A 142 17.43 5.77 -15.47
C GLY A 142 17.42 6.49 -14.12
N LEU A 143 16.25 6.97 -13.69
CA LEU A 143 16.04 7.54 -12.36
C LEU A 143 16.12 6.48 -11.27
N GLN A 144 15.36 5.38 -11.37
CA GLN A 144 15.34 4.34 -10.34
C GLN A 144 16.76 3.78 -10.10
N CYS A 145 17.51 3.56 -11.19
CA CYS A 145 18.92 3.15 -11.16
C CYS A 145 19.89 4.26 -10.70
N SER A 146 19.48 5.54 -10.73
CA SER A 146 20.22 6.67 -10.15
C SER A 146 19.97 6.84 -8.65
N LEU A 147 18.76 6.53 -8.17
CA LEU A 147 18.38 6.57 -6.76
C LEU A 147 18.86 5.34 -5.99
N GLY A 148 18.91 4.17 -6.66
CA GLY A 148 19.49 2.94 -6.13
C GLY A 148 18.78 2.43 -4.88
N ALA A 149 19.44 2.46 -3.72
CA ALA A 149 18.84 2.12 -2.43
C ALA A 149 17.77 3.14 -1.95
N SER A 150 17.53 4.20 -2.70
CA SER A 150 16.42 5.15 -2.52
C SER A 150 15.48 5.18 -3.73
N ALA A 151 15.48 4.13 -4.56
CA ALA A 151 14.46 3.89 -5.58
C ALA A 151 13.05 4.05 -4.98
N THR A 152 12.13 4.63 -5.75
CA THR A 152 10.78 4.94 -5.24
C THR A 152 9.87 3.70 -5.20
N PHE A 153 10.28 2.59 -5.84
CA PHE A 153 9.58 1.31 -5.73
C PHE A 153 10.52 0.08 -5.88
N SER A 154 10.07 -1.06 -5.37
CA SER A 154 10.73 -2.37 -5.55
C SER A 154 10.71 -2.82 -7.02
N THR A 155 11.85 -3.25 -7.57
CA THR A 155 12.01 -3.57 -9.01
C THR A 155 12.28 -5.06 -9.31
N ALA A 156 12.06 -5.93 -8.32
CA ALA A 156 12.13 -7.38 -8.42
C ALA A 156 11.14 -8.00 -7.43
N ALA A 157 10.50 -9.13 -7.78
CA ALA A 157 9.68 -9.87 -6.84
C ALA A 157 10.55 -10.40 -5.69
N THR A 158 10.08 -10.29 -4.45
CA THR A 158 10.83 -10.72 -3.26
C THR A 158 9.96 -11.60 -2.37
N ALA A 159 10.55 -12.69 -1.89
CA ALA A 159 9.92 -13.53 -0.87
C ALA A 159 9.96 -12.84 0.50
N SER A 160 8.97 -13.10 1.34
CA SER A 160 8.89 -12.66 2.73
C SER A 160 8.39 -13.80 3.61
N SER A 161 8.86 -13.83 4.86
CA SER A 161 8.40 -14.76 5.90
C SER A 161 8.20 -14.00 7.23
N ALA A 162 7.97 -12.69 7.15
CA ALA A 162 8.00 -11.77 8.29
C ALA A 162 6.60 -11.42 8.84
N GLY A 163 6.53 -11.12 10.14
CA GLY A 163 5.32 -10.61 10.80
C GLY A 163 4.13 -11.56 10.69
N VAL A 164 3.05 -11.14 10.03
CA VAL A 164 1.87 -11.99 9.77
C VAL A 164 2.18 -13.28 9.01
N LEU A 165 3.25 -13.32 8.21
CA LEU A 165 3.72 -14.53 7.52
C LEU A 165 4.57 -15.46 8.40
N ASP A 166 5.11 -14.95 9.52
CA ASP A 166 5.93 -15.75 10.42
C ASP A 166 5.04 -16.70 11.23
N ARG A 167 4.99 -17.95 10.78
CA ARG A 167 4.24 -19.05 11.41
C ARG A 167 4.81 -19.49 12.76
N SER A 168 6.04 -19.07 13.11
CA SER A 168 6.70 -19.41 14.38
C SER A 168 6.27 -18.51 15.54
N LEU A 169 5.74 -17.31 15.25
CA LEU A 169 5.28 -16.37 16.26
C LEU A 169 4.10 -16.96 17.06
N PRO A 170 4.20 -17.09 18.40
CA PRO A 170 3.19 -17.78 19.20
C PRO A 170 1.86 -17.02 19.21
N ASP A 171 1.90 -15.69 19.18
CA ASP A 171 0.79 -14.75 19.18
C ASP A 171 0.29 -14.35 17.78
N ASN A 172 0.87 -14.89 16.69
CA ASN A 172 0.33 -14.69 15.34
C ASN A 172 -0.98 -15.50 15.15
N MET A 173 -2.10 -14.80 15.02
CA MET A 173 -3.43 -15.38 14.78
C MET A 173 -3.65 -15.92 13.35
N PHE A 174 -2.74 -15.60 12.42
CA PHE A 174 -2.77 -16.02 11.02
C PHE A 174 -1.91 -17.24 10.71
N LYS A 175 -1.08 -17.71 11.65
CA LYS A 175 -0.18 -18.87 11.45
C LYS A 175 -0.88 -20.17 11.04
N ASP A 176 -2.17 -20.30 11.29
CA ASP A 176 -2.99 -21.47 10.93
C ASP A 176 -3.94 -21.19 9.74
N TRP A 177 -3.80 -20.05 9.05
CA TRP A 177 -4.54 -19.75 7.81
C TRP A 177 -3.78 -20.27 6.58
N ASN A 178 -4.47 -20.43 5.45
CA ASN A 178 -3.79 -20.43 4.16
C ASN A 178 -3.49 -18.98 3.79
N ILE A 179 -2.24 -18.67 3.44
CA ILE A 179 -1.87 -17.32 2.98
C ILE A 179 -1.30 -17.42 1.57
N VAL A 180 -1.78 -16.55 0.68
CA VAL A 180 -1.24 -16.37 -0.67
C VAL A 180 -0.67 -14.96 -0.72
N PHE A 181 0.66 -14.87 -0.63
CA PHE A 181 1.39 -13.63 -0.60
C PHE A 181 1.79 -13.23 -2.02
N ILE A 182 1.46 -12.00 -2.42
CA ILE A 182 1.61 -11.42 -3.76
C ILE A 182 2.74 -10.38 -3.70
N PRO A 183 3.97 -10.72 -4.15
CA PRO A 183 5.10 -9.81 -4.16
C PRO A 183 4.88 -8.61 -5.08
N TYR A 184 5.55 -7.50 -4.78
CA TYR A 184 5.39 -6.25 -5.51
C TYR A 184 6.68 -5.86 -6.24
N CYS A 185 6.58 -5.64 -7.55
CA CYS A 185 7.75 -5.32 -8.38
C CYS A 185 7.45 -4.47 -9.62
N THR A 186 6.28 -3.83 -9.67
CA THR A 186 5.70 -3.23 -10.89
C THR A 186 5.50 -1.71 -10.81
N GLY A 187 5.69 -1.09 -9.65
CA GLY A 187 5.64 0.37 -9.46
C GLY A 187 4.26 1.02 -9.56
N ASP A 188 3.23 0.19 -9.71
CA ASP A 188 1.85 0.52 -10.11
C ASP A 188 0.80 0.08 -9.09
N ILE A 189 1.19 -0.04 -7.82
CA ILE A 189 0.38 -0.43 -6.66
C ILE A 189 -0.50 -1.69 -6.85
N HIS A 190 -0.04 -2.65 -7.67
CA HIS A 190 -0.72 -3.90 -8.05
C HIS A 190 -1.92 -3.75 -9.01
N ILE A 191 -2.17 -2.55 -9.56
CA ILE A 191 -3.37 -2.27 -10.37
C ILE A 191 -3.08 -1.91 -11.84
N GLY A 192 -1.81 -1.75 -12.22
CA GLY A 192 -1.40 -1.34 -13.55
C GLY A 192 -1.50 -2.40 -14.64
N ASN A 193 -1.77 -1.95 -15.86
CA ASN A 193 -1.85 -2.78 -17.07
C ASN A 193 -1.38 -1.98 -18.31
N ARG A 194 -0.13 -1.48 -18.25
CA ARG A 194 0.44 -0.55 -19.23
C ARG A 194 1.90 -0.84 -19.49
N VAL A 195 2.32 -0.67 -20.75
CA VAL A 195 3.73 -0.54 -21.12
C VAL A 195 4.02 0.90 -21.52
N THR A 196 5.00 1.53 -20.88
CA THR A 196 5.52 2.84 -21.31
C THR A 196 6.86 2.65 -21.99
N ALA A 197 7.01 3.18 -23.21
CA ALA A 197 8.29 3.24 -23.89
C ALA A 197 9.37 3.93 -23.03
N ALA A 198 10.63 3.52 -23.22
CA ALA A 198 11.75 4.00 -22.42
C ALA A 198 11.81 5.53 -22.33
N TYR A 199 12.30 6.02 -21.19
CA TYR A 199 12.41 7.44 -20.93
C TYR A 199 13.60 7.75 -20.03
N GLU A 200 14.26 8.85 -20.38
CA GLU A 200 15.35 9.45 -19.63
C GLU A 200 14.90 10.87 -19.30
N SER A 201 14.90 11.22 -18.02
CA SER A 201 14.36 12.49 -17.55
C SER A 201 15.34 13.65 -17.72
N GLY A 202 16.64 13.34 -17.79
CA GLY A 202 17.74 14.28 -17.68
C GLY A 202 18.16 14.56 -16.23
N ILE A 203 17.35 14.18 -15.23
CA ILE A 203 17.69 14.37 -13.81
C ILE A 203 18.85 13.47 -13.37
N GLU A 204 19.10 12.38 -14.09
CA GLU A 204 20.23 11.48 -13.91
C GLU A 204 21.55 12.25 -14.02
N VAL A 205 21.61 13.29 -14.87
CA VAL A 205 22.75 14.22 -14.97
C VAL A 205 22.88 15.12 -13.74
N LEU A 206 21.76 15.62 -13.21
CA LEU A 206 21.71 16.52 -12.04
C LEU A 206 22.08 15.77 -10.75
N LEU A 207 21.71 14.49 -10.65
CA LEU A 207 22.11 13.57 -9.59
C LEU A 207 23.59 13.10 -9.72
N GLY A 208 24.32 13.55 -10.75
CA GLY A 208 25.71 13.16 -10.99
C GLY A 208 25.89 11.73 -11.54
N ASN A 209 24.79 11.10 -11.96
CA ASN A 209 24.67 9.70 -12.36
C ASN A 209 24.47 9.54 -13.88
N SER A 210 25.18 10.33 -14.70
CA SER A 210 25.04 10.29 -16.16
C SER A 210 25.41 8.95 -16.81
N GLN A 211 26.07 8.04 -16.08
CA GLN A 211 26.26 6.64 -16.46
C GLN A 211 24.98 5.78 -16.45
N ARG A 212 23.82 6.35 -16.09
CA ARG A 212 22.49 5.71 -16.18
C ARG A 212 21.72 6.03 -17.46
N LEU A 213 22.30 6.87 -18.33
CA LEU A 213 21.75 7.24 -19.62
C LEU A 213 22.24 6.30 -20.74
N GLY A 214 21.50 6.21 -21.83
CA GLY A 214 21.66 5.21 -22.89
C GLY A 214 20.97 3.87 -22.60
N HIS A 215 20.03 3.82 -21.63
CA HIS A 215 19.35 2.60 -21.21
C HIS A 215 17.90 2.57 -21.71
N ASP A 216 17.70 1.98 -22.89
CA ASP A 216 16.41 1.86 -23.60
C ASP A 216 15.46 0.80 -22.99
N TYR A 217 15.28 0.82 -21.67
CA TYR A 217 14.35 -0.06 -20.95
C TYR A 217 12.95 0.57 -20.88
N ALA A 218 11.97 -0.11 -21.48
CA ALA A 218 10.56 0.18 -21.26
C ALA A 218 10.14 -0.21 -19.82
N MET A 219 9.11 0.45 -19.29
CA MET A 219 8.49 0.04 -18.03
C MET A 219 7.19 -0.74 -18.30
N HIS A 220 7.00 -1.83 -17.56
CA HIS A 220 5.85 -2.72 -17.59
C HIS A 220 5.09 -2.63 -16.27
N MET A 221 4.09 -1.75 -16.23
CA MET A 221 3.07 -1.70 -15.17
C MET A 221 2.15 -2.90 -15.39
N ASN A 222 2.45 -4.01 -14.71
CA ASN A 222 1.85 -5.31 -14.94
C ASN A 222 1.16 -5.87 -13.68
N GLY A 223 0.97 -5.03 -12.65
CA GLY A 223 0.46 -5.42 -11.35
C GLY A 223 -0.91 -6.11 -11.41
N TYR A 224 -1.81 -5.65 -12.29
CA TYR A 224 -3.10 -6.30 -12.50
C TYR A 224 -2.94 -7.71 -13.09
N ASN A 225 -2.14 -7.86 -14.15
CA ASN A 225 -1.91 -9.15 -14.80
C ASN A 225 -1.17 -10.14 -13.88
N ASN A 226 -0.25 -9.65 -13.05
CA ASN A 226 0.41 -10.42 -12.00
C ASN A 226 -0.60 -10.88 -10.94
N THR A 227 -1.47 -9.98 -10.47
CA THR A 227 -2.48 -10.27 -9.45
C THR A 227 -3.48 -11.30 -9.94
N MET A 228 -4.09 -11.10 -11.12
CA MET A 228 -5.10 -12.02 -11.65
C MET A 228 -4.56 -13.44 -11.82
N ALA A 229 -3.31 -13.60 -12.30
CA ALA A 229 -2.69 -14.92 -12.43
C ALA A 229 -2.48 -15.64 -11.07
N VAL A 230 -2.35 -14.89 -9.97
CA VAL A 230 -2.31 -15.47 -8.61
C VAL A 230 -3.71 -15.73 -8.06
N LEU A 231 -4.67 -14.86 -8.33
CA LEU A 231 -6.07 -15.04 -7.92
C LEU A 231 -6.73 -16.24 -8.62
N ASP A 232 -6.46 -16.46 -9.92
CA ASP A 232 -6.93 -17.63 -10.67
C ASP A 232 -6.42 -18.93 -10.03
N TRP A 233 -5.11 -19.01 -9.73
CA TRP A 233 -4.53 -20.16 -9.03
C TRP A 233 -5.12 -20.33 -7.62
N ALA A 234 -5.28 -19.23 -6.87
CA ALA A 234 -5.83 -19.28 -5.51
C ALA A 234 -7.29 -19.75 -5.51
N LEU A 235 -8.10 -19.32 -6.48
CA LEU A 235 -9.49 -19.75 -6.64
C LEU A 235 -9.61 -21.23 -7.04
N GLU A 236 -8.74 -21.74 -7.91
CA GLU A 236 -8.70 -23.17 -8.24
C GLU A 236 -8.32 -24.03 -7.02
N ASN A 237 -7.43 -23.53 -6.16
CA ASN A 237 -6.89 -24.29 -5.03
C ASN A 237 -7.72 -24.18 -3.74
N TYR A 238 -8.42 -23.06 -3.55
CA TYR A 238 -9.26 -22.73 -2.39
C TYR A 238 -10.64 -22.19 -2.85
N PRO A 239 -11.43 -22.94 -3.64
CA PRO A 239 -12.67 -22.44 -4.22
C PRO A 239 -13.75 -22.16 -3.17
N ASP A 240 -13.78 -22.95 -2.10
CA ASP A 240 -14.79 -22.88 -1.03
C ASP A 240 -14.10 -22.54 0.29
N VAL A 241 -14.36 -21.34 0.81
CA VAL A 241 -13.76 -20.80 2.05
C VAL A 241 -14.87 -20.24 2.95
N ASP A 242 -14.76 -20.47 4.25
CA ASP A 242 -15.66 -19.88 5.26
C ASP A 242 -15.23 -18.43 5.59
N ASN A 243 -13.93 -18.12 5.45
CA ASN A 243 -13.34 -16.82 5.76
C ASN A 243 -12.33 -16.42 4.68
N LEU A 244 -12.50 -15.22 4.11
CA LEU A 244 -11.62 -14.64 3.10
C LEU A 244 -11.16 -13.25 3.56
N ILE A 245 -9.84 -13.09 3.70
CA ILE A 245 -9.22 -11.78 3.94
C ILE A 245 -8.50 -11.33 2.66
N VAL A 246 -8.74 -10.08 2.25
CA VAL A 246 -7.91 -9.36 1.29
C VAL A 246 -7.11 -8.33 2.06
N GLY A 247 -5.82 -8.55 2.25
CA GLY A 247 -4.95 -7.71 3.06
C GLY A 247 -3.74 -7.22 2.29
N GLY A 248 -3.06 -6.22 2.82
CA GLY A 248 -1.75 -5.81 2.33
C GLY A 248 -1.17 -4.66 3.14
N GLU A 249 0.12 -4.42 2.96
CA GLU A 249 0.84 -3.34 3.62
C GLU A 249 1.41 -2.32 2.63
N SER A 250 1.53 -1.05 3.02
CA SER A 250 2.03 0.04 2.16
C SER A 250 1.24 0.10 0.83
N ALA A 251 1.92 0.17 -0.32
CA ALA A 251 1.33 0.07 -1.66
C ALA A 251 0.46 -1.19 -1.86
N GLY A 252 0.79 -2.30 -1.18
CA GLY A 252 -0.01 -3.52 -1.17
C GLY A 252 -1.38 -3.34 -0.53
N SER A 253 -1.49 -2.48 0.49
CA SER A 253 -2.79 -2.16 1.10
C SER A 253 -3.72 -1.40 0.13
N LEU A 254 -3.18 -0.59 -0.78
CA LEU A 254 -3.97 0.07 -1.83
C LEU A 254 -4.43 -0.94 -2.88
N GLY A 255 -3.55 -1.87 -3.29
CA GLY A 255 -3.92 -3.00 -4.14
C GLY A 255 -5.02 -3.87 -3.51
N ALA A 256 -4.88 -4.20 -2.23
CA ALA A 256 -5.87 -4.97 -1.46
C ALA A 256 -7.25 -4.27 -1.39
N GLN A 257 -7.27 -2.95 -1.30
CA GLN A 257 -8.50 -2.15 -1.37
C GLN A 257 -9.11 -2.18 -2.78
N VAL A 258 -8.34 -1.85 -3.83
CA VAL A 258 -8.86 -1.75 -5.20
C VAL A 258 -9.31 -3.11 -5.76
N HIS A 259 -8.62 -4.21 -5.43
CA HIS A 259 -9.03 -5.56 -5.83
C HIS A 259 -10.17 -6.15 -4.96
N SER A 260 -10.64 -5.47 -3.91
CA SER A 260 -11.52 -6.11 -2.90
C SER A 260 -12.85 -6.60 -3.49
N ALA A 261 -13.54 -5.78 -4.27
CA ALA A 261 -14.83 -6.15 -4.86
C ALA A 261 -14.65 -7.27 -5.91
N LYS A 262 -13.58 -7.22 -6.71
CA LYS A 262 -13.28 -8.28 -7.68
C LYS A 262 -13.01 -9.63 -7.01
N ILE A 263 -12.26 -9.63 -5.91
CA ILE A 263 -12.00 -10.87 -5.14
C ILE A 263 -13.29 -11.38 -4.48
N ALA A 264 -14.17 -10.50 -4.00
CA ALA A 264 -15.46 -10.91 -3.46
C ALA A 264 -16.39 -11.55 -4.52
N GLU A 265 -16.39 -11.01 -5.74
CA GLU A 265 -17.08 -11.62 -6.90
C GLU A 265 -16.47 -12.99 -7.26
N MET A 266 -15.13 -13.07 -7.40
CA MET A 266 -14.43 -14.30 -7.81
C MET A 266 -14.70 -15.49 -6.89
N TRP A 267 -14.84 -15.27 -5.59
CA TRP A 267 -15.17 -16.31 -4.61
C TRP A 267 -16.68 -16.51 -4.38
N ASP A 268 -17.55 -15.75 -5.05
CA ASP A 268 -19.01 -15.77 -4.90
C ASP A 268 -19.45 -15.60 -3.43
N VAL A 269 -18.81 -14.64 -2.76
CA VAL A 269 -18.88 -14.41 -1.29
C VAL A 269 -20.31 -14.39 -0.76
N ASP A 270 -21.18 -13.61 -1.41
CA ASP A 270 -22.56 -13.41 -0.97
C ASP A 270 -23.44 -14.66 -1.12
N ALA A 271 -23.29 -15.42 -2.21
CA ALA A 271 -24.09 -16.63 -2.42
C ALA A 271 -23.59 -17.81 -1.58
N LYS A 272 -22.28 -17.87 -1.29
CA LYS A 272 -21.69 -18.85 -0.36
C LYS A 272 -21.90 -18.47 1.12
N GLY A 273 -22.14 -17.19 1.41
CA GLY A 273 -22.22 -16.67 2.78
C GLY A 273 -20.87 -16.61 3.49
N ALA A 274 -19.77 -16.47 2.73
CA ALA A 274 -18.41 -16.45 3.25
C ALA A 274 -18.13 -15.14 4.02
N ARG A 275 -17.33 -15.21 5.08
CA ARG A 275 -16.92 -14.03 5.84
C ARG A 275 -15.81 -13.28 5.10
N PHE A 276 -16.18 -12.20 4.39
CA PHE A 276 -15.23 -11.32 3.71
C PHE A 276 -14.73 -10.19 4.60
N SER A 277 -13.41 -9.90 4.53
CA SER A 277 -12.78 -8.80 5.28
C SER A 277 -11.61 -8.18 4.51
N VAL A 278 -11.38 -6.87 4.67
CA VAL A 278 -10.29 -6.12 4.04
C VAL A 278 -9.34 -5.54 5.10
N LEU A 279 -8.04 -5.80 4.99
CA LEU A 279 -7.02 -5.44 5.97
C LEU A 279 -5.96 -4.51 5.37
N ALA A 280 -6.10 -3.20 5.58
CA ALA A 280 -5.22 -2.19 5.03
C ALA A 280 -4.21 -1.71 6.08
N ASP A 281 -2.92 -2.00 5.87
CA ASP A 281 -1.82 -1.51 6.72
C ASP A 281 -1.08 -0.34 6.05
N SER A 282 -1.18 0.83 6.70
CA SER A 282 -0.43 2.06 6.42
C SER A 282 -0.73 2.71 5.06
N TYR A 283 -1.99 2.75 4.63
CA TYR A 283 -2.49 3.63 3.56
C TYR A 283 -4.03 3.72 3.51
N VAL A 284 -4.56 4.96 3.47
CA VAL A 284 -5.98 5.26 3.16
C VAL A 284 -6.19 5.98 1.81
N GLY A 285 -5.11 6.28 1.09
CA GLY A 285 -5.16 7.00 -0.19
C GLY A 285 -5.26 8.53 -0.09
N VAL A 286 -4.58 9.16 0.89
CA VAL A 286 -4.42 10.62 0.94
C VAL A 286 -3.57 11.09 -0.24
N VAL A 287 -4.14 11.94 -1.11
CA VAL A 287 -3.50 12.57 -2.27
C VAL A 287 -3.72 14.09 -2.26
N PRO A 288 -2.95 14.90 -3.01
CA PRO A 288 -3.17 16.34 -3.10
C PRO A 288 -4.53 16.71 -3.71
N GLU A 289 -5.12 17.84 -3.31
CA GLU A 289 -6.45 18.26 -3.77
C GLU A 289 -6.51 18.51 -5.30
N ASP A 290 -5.46 19.10 -5.86
CA ASP A 290 -5.31 19.32 -7.32
C ASP A 290 -4.85 18.06 -8.09
N HIS A 291 -4.62 16.92 -7.41
CA HIS A 291 -4.18 15.65 -8.02
C HIS A 291 -5.06 14.46 -7.56
N PRO A 292 -6.27 14.31 -8.13
CA PRO A 292 -7.16 13.18 -7.85
C PRO A 292 -6.50 11.81 -8.09
N ALA A 293 -6.87 10.80 -7.29
CA ALA A 293 -6.35 9.44 -7.43
C ALA A 293 -6.49 8.88 -8.86
N ALA A 294 -7.54 9.26 -9.58
CA ALA A 294 -7.74 8.92 -10.99
C ALA A 294 -6.57 9.32 -11.91
N GLU A 295 -5.80 10.37 -11.64
CA GLU A 295 -4.62 10.73 -12.45
C GLU A 295 -3.57 9.61 -12.43
N LEU A 296 -3.32 9.01 -11.25
CA LEU A 296 -2.43 7.86 -11.10
C LEU A 296 -3.00 6.62 -11.78
N LEU A 297 -4.32 6.37 -11.67
CA LEU A 297 -4.95 5.20 -12.30
C LEU A 297 -4.95 5.31 -13.84
N VAL A 298 -5.22 6.49 -14.40
CA VAL A 298 -5.05 6.77 -15.84
C VAL A 298 -3.59 6.60 -16.25
N TYR A 299 -2.65 7.03 -15.41
CA TYR A 299 -1.23 6.86 -15.66
C TYR A 299 -0.79 5.37 -15.64
N TYR A 300 -1.25 4.55 -14.70
CA TYR A 300 -0.99 3.10 -14.67
C TYR A 300 -1.75 2.29 -15.73
N GLY A 301 -2.73 2.89 -16.43
CA GLY A 301 -3.65 2.16 -17.31
C GLY A 301 -4.61 1.25 -16.54
N ALA A 302 -4.99 1.66 -15.33
CA ALA A 302 -5.80 0.87 -14.40
C ALA A 302 -7.31 1.04 -14.58
N CYS A 303 -7.81 2.22 -14.99
CA CYS A 303 -9.25 2.53 -14.99
C CYS A 303 -10.14 1.55 -15.75
N THR A 304 -9.63 0.88 -16.79
CA THR A 304 -10.37 -0.09 -17.61
C THR A 304 -10.11 -1.55 -17.25
N ASN A 305 -9.38 -1.82 -16.16
CA ASN A 305 -9.24 -3.17 -15.60
C ASN A 305 -10.50 -3.54 -14.80
N ASP A 306 -10.77 -4.83 -14.68
CA ASP A 306 -11.99 -5.31 -14.02
C ASP A 306 -11.80 -5.43 -12.51
N PHE A 307 -12.18 -4.36 -11.81
CA PHE A 307 -12.18 -4.28 -10.34
C PHE A 307 -13.59 -4.47 -9.73
N GLY A 308 -14.60 -4.88 -10.50
CA GLY A 308 -15.99 -4.93 -10.04
C GLY A 308 -16.66 -3.54 -9.87
N LEU A 309 -16.11 -2.50 -10.49
CA LEU A 309 -16.62 -1.12 -10.44
C LEU A 309 -17.74 -0.87 -11.47
N SER A 310 -18.59 0.12 -11.21
CA SER A 310 -19.67 0.52 -12.14
C SER A 310 -19.16 1.33 -13.34
N GLU A 311 -19.89 1.30 -14.45
CA GLU A 311 -19.56 2.04 -15.69
C GLU A 311 -19.36 3.55 -15.44
N ASP A 312 -20.15 4.15 -14.54
CA ASP A 312 -20.03 5.58 -14.19
C ASP A 312 -18.72 5.89 -13.43
N ILE A 313 -18.27 5.00 -12.52
CA ILE A 313 -17.00 5.17 -11.79
C ILE A 313 -15.80 4.90 -12.70
N VAL A 314 -15.90 3.92 -13.60
CA VAL A 314 -14.90 3.67 -14.66
C VAL A 314 -14.76 4.91 -15.55
N ALA A 315 -15.87 5.50 -16.01
CA ALA A 315 -15.85 6.71 -16.82
C ALA A 315 -15.28 7.93 -16.06
N ALA A 316 -15.59 8.08 -14.77
CA ALA A 316 -15.01 9.13 -13.92
C ALA A 316 -13.51 8.94 -13.68
N CYS A 317 -13.04 7.69 -13.63
CA CYS A 317 -11.61 7.34 -13.59
C CYS A 317 -10.93 7.67 -14.92
N GLU A 318 -11.45 7.20 -16.06
CA GLU A 318 -10.89 7.50 -17.40
C GLU A 318 -10.83 9.01 -17.70
N ALA A 319 -11.76 9.80 -17.16
CA ALA A 319 -11.77 11.25 -17.26
C ALA A 319 -10.70 11.95 -16.37
N GLY A 320 -9.99 11.22 -15.51
CA GLY A 320 -9.03 11.77 -14.55
C GLY A 320 -9.67 12.45 -13.34
N THR A 321 -10.97 12.23 -13.09
CA THR A 321 -11.77 13.00 -12.13
C THR A 321 -12.17 12.27 -10.85
N ALA A 322 -12.18 10.93 -10.83
CA ALA A 322 -12.59 10.19 -9.65
C ALA A 322 -11.64 10.40 -8.46
N THR A 323 -12.20 10.78 -7.31
CA THR A 323 -11.48 10.92 -6.05
C THR A 323 -11.26 9.57 -5.37
N THR A 324 -10.30 9.50 -4.43
CA THR A 324 -10.12 8.33 -3.56
C THR A 324 -11.43 7.93 -2.88
N ILE A 325 -12.22 8.92 -2.44
CA ILE A 325 -13.48 8.70 -1.72
C ILE A 325 -14.50 8.02 -2.63
N GLU A 326 -14.77 8.55 -3.83
CA GLU A 326 -15.74 7.96 -4.76
C GLU A 326 -15.35 6.54 -5.20
N MET A 327 -14.04 6.27 -5.34
CA MET A 327 -13.57 4.93 -5.71
C MET A 327 -13.73 3.90 -4.58
N ILE A 328 -13.39 4.23 -3.34
CA ILE A 328 -13.55 3.29 -2.22
C ILE A 328 -15.01 3.21 -1.76
N ASP A 329 -15.78 4.30 -1.77
CA ASP A 329 -17.23 4.26 -1.50
C ASP A 329 -17.95 3.29 -2.47
N ALA A 330 -17.57 3.27 -3.76
CA ALA A 330 -18.09 2.31 -4.74
C ALA A 330 -17.70 0.84 -4.45
N LEU A 331 -16.50 0.59 -3.91
CA LEU A 331 -16.05 -0.76 -3.51
C LEU A 331 -16.72 -1.23 -2.20
N LEU A 332 -17.09 -0.29 -1.34
CA LEU A 332 -17.89 -0.55 -0.12
C LEU A 332 -19.34 -0.87 -0.45
N ASP A 333 -19.96 -0.12 -1.39
CA ASP A 333 -21.30 -0.42 -1.91
C ASP A 333 -21.35 -1.76 -2.67
N ALA A 334 -20.24 -2.17 -3.32
CA ALA A 334 -20.14 -3.44 -4.01
C ALA A 334 -20.07 -4.67 -3.08
N GLN A 335 -19.52 -4.54 -1.86
CA GLN A 335 -19.46 -5.63 -0.88
C GLN A 335 -19.81 -5.13 0.55
N PRO A 336 -21.08 -4.77 0.81
CA PRO A 336 -21.48 -4.02 2.02
C PRO A 336 -21.37 -4.83 3.33
N GLU A 337 -21.36 -6.16 3.25
CA GLU A 337 -21.14 -7.05 4.40
C GLU A 337 -19.65 -7.23 4.74
N GLY A 338 -18.74 -6.71 3.90
CA GLY A 338 -17.30 -6.75 4.12
C GLY A 338 -16.86 -5.96 5.36
N ASN A 339 -15.96 -6.54 6.16
CA ASN A 339 -15.45 -5.91 7.38
C ASN A 339 -14.08 -5.31 7.09
N TRP A 340 -13.87 -4.01 7.34
CA TRP A 340 -12.63 -3.32 6.96
C TRP A 340 -11.85 -2.91 8.21
N LEU A 341 -10.53 -3.08 8.20
CA LEU A 341 -9.61 -2.61 9.23
C LEU A 341 -8.46 -1.84 8.58
N PHE A 342 -8.38 -0.54 8.87
CA PHE A 342 -7.28 0.34 8.53
C PHE A 342 -6.33 0.48 9.73
N ILE A 343 -5.03 0.36 9.51
CA ILE A 343 -3.99 0.41 10.56
C ILE A 343 -2.96 1.46 10.15
N ASP A 344 -2.98 2.65 10.76
CA ASP A 344 -2.25 3.81 10.24
C ASP A 344 -1.54 4.63 11.33
N SER A 345 -0.33 5.11 11.03
CA SER A 345 0.32 6.14 11.84
C SER A 345 -0.27 7.51 11.53
N LYS A 346 -0.65 8.27 12.56
CA LYS A 346 -1.21 9.63 12.39
C LYS A 346 -0.31 10.57 11.59
N GLY A 347 1.02 10.39 11.67
CA GLY A 347 2.01 11.18 10.94
C GLY A 347 2.84 10.38 9.94
N ASP A 348 2.32 9.27 9.40
CA ASP A 348 3.03 8.32 8.52
C ASP A 348 3.98 9.01 7.52
N LYS A 349 5.29 8.80 7.72
CA LYS A 349 6.31 9.50 6.94
C LYS A 349 6.33 9.08 5.46
N THR A 350 5.95 7.84 5.15
CA THR A 350 6.00 7.31 3.79
C THR A 350 4.81 7.80 2.98
N GLN A 351 3.60 7.77 3.55
CA GLN A 351 2.42 8.33 2.88
C GLN A 351 2.61 9.83 2.61
N ARG A 352 3.14 10.59 3.58
CA ARG A 352 3.49 12.01 3.42
C ARG A 352 4.60 12.26 2.40
N TYR A 353 5.53 11.33 2.22
CA TYR A 353 6.54 11.36 1.15
C TYR A 353 5.92 11.13 -0.23
N PHE A 354 5.00 10.17 -0.36
CA PHE A 354 4.32 9.91 -1.64
C PHE A 354 3.32 11.01 -2.03
N TYR A 355 2.68 11.66 -1.06
CA TYR A 355 1.91 12.88 -1.28
C TYR A 355 2.77 13.95 -1.99
N ALA A 356 3.98 14.24 -1.47
CA ALA A 356 4.91 15.18 -2.10
C ALA A 356 5.46 14.66 -3.46
N LEU A 357 5.65 13.35 -3.63
CA LEU A 357 6.04 12.76 -4.92
C LEU A 357 4.97 12.95 -6.01
N VAL A 358 3.69 13.00 -5.64
CA VAL A 358 2.57 13.30 -6.55
C VAL A 358 2.48 14.81 -6.82
N GLU A 359 2.60 15.66 -5.78
CA GLU A 359 2.47 17.13 -5.89
C GLU A 359 3.65 17.80 -6.61
N GLU A 360 4.89 17.44 -6.28
CA GLU A 360 6.11 18.09 -6.79
C GLU A 360 6.77 17.30 -7.95
N GLY A 361 6.31 16.07 -8.20
CA GLY A 361 6.99 15.10 -9.06
C GLY A 361 8.41 14.81 -8.59
N ILE A 362 9.27 14.32 -9.48
CA ILE A 362 10.68 14.07 -9.13
C ILE A 362 11.51 15.36 -8.93
N LEU A 363 11.02 16.52 -9.37
CA LEU A 363 11.78 17.78 -9.28
C LEU A 363 11.83 18.37 -7.86
N GLY A 364 10.88 17.99 -6.98
CA GLY A 364 10.96 18.28 -5.54
C GLY A 364 11.95 17.42 -4.77
N TYR A 365 12.45 16.32 -5.35
CA TYR A 365 13.30 15.37 -4.62
C TYR A 365 14.71 15.93 -4.36
N PRO A 366 15.25 15.83 -3.12
CA PRO A 366 14.63 15.24 -1.94
C PRO A 366 13.67 16.20 -1.23
N PHE A 367 12.41 15.79 -1.07
CA PHE A 367 11.35 16.59 -0.46
C PHE A 367 11.73 17.02 0.96
N SER A 368 11.83 18.33 1.18
CA SER A 368 12.24 18.91 2.47
C SER A 368 11.07 19.33 3.35
N ASP A 369 9.97 19.77 2.75
CA ASP A 369 8.80 20.32 3.42
C ASP A 369 7.57 19.43 3.15
N LEU A 370 7.54 18.23 3.75
CA LEU A 370 6.36 17.35 3.69
C LEU A 370 5.14 17.98 4.37
N ILE A 371 3.94 17.74 3.85
CA ILE A 371 2.64 18.04 4.50
C ILE A 371 2.68 17.69 6.00
N SER A 372 2.12 18.55 6.85
CA SER A 372 2.25 18.39 8.31
C SER A 372 1.50 17.15 8.81
N GLU A 373 1.93 16.63 9.97
CA GLU A 373 1.30 15.46 10.59
C GLU A 373 -0.15 15.74 11.02
N ALA A 374 -0.47 17.00 11.35
CA ALA A 374 -1.84 17.41 11.68
C ALA A 374 -2.73 17.48 10.43
N ASP A 375 -2.23 18.04 9.33
CA ASP A 375 -3.00 18.19 8.08
C ASP A 375 -3.19 16.82 7.40
N PHE A 376 -2.14 16.01 7.35
CA PHE A 376 -2.21 14.63 6.88
C PHE A 376 -3.19 13.78 7.72
N PHE A 377 -3.14 13.84 9.05
CA PHE A 377 -4.10 13.15 9.91
C PHE A 377 -5.54 13.65 9.72
N SER A 378 -5.72 14.96 9.51
CA SER A 378 -7.03 15.57 9.21
C SER A 378 -7.61 15.03 7.91
N ASN A 379 -6.80 14.94 6.85
CA ASN A 379 -7.21 14.42 5.55
C ASN A 379 -7.54 12.92 5.64
N MET A 380 -6.67 12.12 6.27
CA MET A 380 -6.91 10.69 6.53
C MET A 380 -8.20 10.45 7.33
N SER A 381 -8.42 11.23 8.39
CA SER A 381 -9.64 11.13 9.20
C SER A 381 -10.89 11.49 8.39
N THR A 382 -10.81 12.51 7.53
CA THR A 382 -11.93 12.93 6.65
C THR A 382 -12.30 11.85 5.64
N ILE A 383 -11.31 11.14 5.09
CA ILE A 383 -11.50 10.00 4.19
C ILE A 383 -12.20 8.84 4.91
N LEU A 384 -11.65 8.40 6.05
CA LEU A 384 -12.23 7.28 6.81
C LEU A 384 -13.62 7.62 7.39
N ASP A 385 -13.86 8.88 7.74
CA ASP A 385 -15.19 9.36 8.10
C ASP A 385 -16.14 9.50 6.91
N SER A 386 -15.69 9.41 5.66
CA SER A 386 -16.57 9.18 4.50
C SER A 386 -16.98 7.70 4.42
N TYR A 387 -16.00 6.79 4.46
CA TYR A 387 -16.25 5.35 4.39
C TYR A 387 -17.23 4.88 5.48
N ARG A 388 -17.14 5.45 6.69
CA ARG A 388 -18.06 5.21 7.82
C ARG A 388 -19.53 5.65 7.58
N LYS A 389 -19.80 6.50 6.57
CA LYS A 389 -21.16 6.89 6.16
C LYS A 389 -21.79 5.86 5.23
N VAL A 390 -20.96 5.15 4.45
CA VAL A 390 -21.36 4.07 3.55
C VAL A 390 -21.49 2.75 4.32
N SER A 391 -20.44 2.36 5.06
CA SER A 391 -20.40 1.10 5.82
C SER A 391 -20.20 1.31 7.32
N SER A 392 -21.03 0.65 8.12
CA SER A 392 -20.88 0.55 9.58
C SER A 392 -19.80 -0.44 10.03
N ARG A 393 -19.07 -1.05 9.09
CA ARG A 393 -18.04 -2.08 9.32
C ARG A 393 -16.60 -1.57 9.16
N ILE A 394 -16.42 -0.26 8.97
CA ILE A 394 -15.10 0.40 8.92
C ILE A 394 -14.51 0.53 10.33
N THR A 395 -13.44 -0.20 10.62
CA THR A 395 -12.61 -0.03 11.82
C THR A 395 -11.31 0.67 11.44
N ALA A 396 -10.85 1.63 12.25
CA ALA A 396 -9.54 2.23 12.13
C ALA A 396 -8.76 2.09 13.45
N PHE A 397 -7.46 1.78 13.33
CA PHE A 397 -6.50 1.66 14.41
C PHE A 397 -5.39 2.70 14.19
N TYR A 398 -5.50 3.86 14.84
CA TYR A 398 -4.52 4.94 14.69
C TYR A 398 -3.37 4.80 15.69
N VAL A 399 -2.14 4.94 15.22
CA VAL A 399 -0.92 4.89 16.06
C VAL A 399 -0.25 6.26 16.09
N GLU A 400 0.22 6.68 17.27
CA GLU A 400 0.95 7.94 17.43
C GLU A 400 2.35 7.89 16.80
N GLY A 401 2.73 8.97 16.11
CA GLY A 401 4.01 9.11 15.43
C GLY A 401 3.97 8.79 13.93
N THR A 402 5.09 8.32 13.38
CA THR A 402 5.36 8.37 11.92
C THR A 402 5.83 7.02 11.33
N LYS A 403 5.58 5.89 12.00
CA LYS A 403 5.97 4.55 11.51
C LYS A 403 5.16 4.19 10.26
N HIS A 404 5.77 3.44 9.35
CA HIS A 404 5.10 2.83 8.21
C HIS A 404 5.21 1.30 8.32
N VAL A 405 4.13 0.59 7.98
CA VAL A 405 3.95 -0.86 8.04
C VAL A 405 4.05 -1.45 9.46
N PHE A 406 2.95 -2.03 9.94
CA PHE A 406 2.84 -2.72 11.23
C PHE A 406 2.87 -4.24 11.10
N LEU A 407 2.17 -4.82 10.12
CA LEU A 407 1.91 -6.26 9.98
C LEU A 407 3.14 -7.08 9.59
N ALA A 408 4.15 -6.47 8.95
CA ALA A 408 5.43 -7.13 8.65
C ALA A 408 6.40 -7.17 9.85
N ASP A 409 6.06 -6.58 10.99
CA ASP A 409 6.90 -6.57 12.19
C ASP A 409 6.69 -7.85 13.02
N SER A 410 7.77 -8.45 13.55
CA SER A 410 7.67 -9.64 14.42
C SER A 410 6.94 -9.37 15.74
N ASN A 411 6.71 -8.11 16.10
CA ASN A 411 5.93 -7.70 17.27
C ASN A 411 4.62 -7.00 16.88
N PHE A 412 4.07 -7.23 15.67
CA PHE A 412 2.88 -6.52 15.17
C PHE A 412 1.71 -6.53 16.16
N THR A 413 1.49 -7.65 16.85
CA THR A 413 0.47 -7.83 17.91
C THR A 413 0.52 -6.80 19.04
N ARG A 414 1.68 -6.15 19.24
CA ARG A 414 2.01 -5.35 20.45
C ARG A 414 1.99 -3.85 20.21
N TYR A 415 1.76 -3.39 18.98
CA TYR A 415 1.55 -1.98 18.72
C TYR A 415 0.31 -1.50 19.46
N LYS A 416 0.36 -0.24 19.91
CA LYS A 416 -0.73 0.41 20.64
C LYS A 416 -1.35 1.49 19.79
N SER A 417 -2.67 1.55 19.80
CA SER A 417 -3.38 2.73 19.29
C SER A 417 -3.15 3.94 20.20
N ASP A 418 -3.55 5.11 19.71
CA ASP A 418 -3.75 6.32 20.49
C ASP A 418 -4.74 6.14 21.67
N GLU A 419 -5.79 5.34 21.47
CA GLU A 419 -6.70 4.87 22.53
C GLU A 419 -6.05 3.84 23.50
N GLY A 420 -4.86 3.32 23.18
CA GLY A 420 -4.07 2.42 24.02
C GLY A 420 -4.37 0.93 23.88
N LEU A 421 -5.24 0.55 22.93
CA LEU A 421 -5.58 -0.84 22.59
C LEU A 421 -4.40 -1.53 21.89
N LEU A 422 -4.24 -2.85 22.07
CA LEU A 422 -3.21 -3.62 21.35
C LEU A 422 -3.73 -4.05 19.98
N LEU A 423 -2.89 -3.94 18.94
CA LEU A 423 -3.26 -4.32 17.57
C LEU A 423 -3.65 -5.81 17.47
N GLY A 424 -2.96 -6.68 18.20
CA GLY A 424 -3.31 -8.11 18.26
C GLY A 424 -4.69 -8.37 18.88
N ASP A 425 -5.08 -7.61 19.90
CA ASP A 425 -6.41 -7.75 20.53
C ASP A 425 -7.50 -7.26 19.55
N VAL A 426 -7.28 -6.10 18.92
CA VAL A 426 -8.20 -5.49 17.94
C VAL A 426 -8.38 -6.38 16.71
N ILE A 427 -7.32 -6.99 16.16
CA ILE A 427 -7.45 -7.94 15.04
C ILE A 427 -8.23 -9.18 15.48
N ASN A 428 -7.96 -9.77 16.66
CA ASN A 428 -8.69 -10.96 17.12
C ASN A 428 -10.19 -10.70 17.32
N GLU A 429 -10.59 -9.51 17.80
CA GLU A 429 -12.00 -9.12 17.90
C GLU A 429 -12.62 -8.81 16.52
N TRP A 430 -11.88 -8.11 15.65
CA TRP A 430 -12.32 -7.75 14.30
C TRP A 430 -12.53 -8.99 13.42
N LEU A 431 -11.72 -10.03 13.58
CA LEU A 431 -11.88 -11.31 12.88
C LEU A 431 -13.19 -12.05 13.20
N ILE A 432 -13.91 -11.68 14.26
CA ILE A 432 -15.20 -12.30 14.65
C ILE A 432 -16.38 -11.31 14.73
N SER A 433 -16.14 -10.01 14.63
CA SER A 433 -17.17 -8.96 14.72
C SER A 433 -18.03 -8.84 13.45
N ASN A 434 -19.29 -8.40 13.59
CA ASN A 434 -20.15 -8.01 12.46
C ASN A 434 -20.46 -6.50 12.45
N SER A 435 -19.60 -5.69 13.05
CA SER A 435 -19.64 -4.22 13.08
C SER A 435 -18.25 -3.64 13.29
N SER A 436 -18.09 -2.34 13.05
CA SER A 436 -16.89 -1.60 13.48
C SER A 436 -16.62 -1.78 14.98
N LEU A 437 -15.33 -1.76 15.34
CA LEU A 437 -14.88 -1.71 16.75
C LEU A 437 -14.61 -0.30 17.25
N ASN A 438 -14.65 0.73 16.38
CA ASN A 438 -14.56 2.11 16.84
C ASN A 438 -15.83 2.45 17.64
N SER A 439 -15.68 2.86 18.89
CA SER A 439 -16.83 3.24 19.72
C SER A 439 -17.51 4.49 19.16
N ASN A 440 -18.85 4.49 19.11
CA ASN A 440 -19.64 5.64 18.66
C ASN A 440 -19.51 6.82 19.65
N SER A 441 -18.50 7.66 19.45
CA SER A 441 -18.19 8.85 20.25
C SER A 441 -19.15 10.04 20.03
N THR A 442 -20.41 9.75 19.66
CA THR A 442 -21.42 10.76 19.27
C THR A 442 -22.79 10.58 19.94
N GLU A 443 -22.90 9.86 21.06
CA GLU A 443 -24.04 10.02 21.98
C GLU A 443 -23.65 10.89 23.18
N THR A 444 -24.16 12.12 23.21
CA THR A 444 -24.12 12.96 24.42
C THR A 444 -25.21 12.47 25.39
N PRO A 445 -24.86 11.94 26.58
CA PRO A 445 -25.86 11.40 27.50
C PRO A 445 -26.71 12.54 28.09
N THR A 446 -27.92 12.73 27.56
CA THR A 446 -28.92 13.69 28.07
C THR A 446 -29.62 13.21 29.35
N GLY A 447 -28.84 12.59 30.24
CA GLY A 447 -29.29 12.10 31.54
C GLY A 447 -29.32 13.20 32.60
N SER A 448 -30.49 13.82 32.82
CA SER A 448 -30.71 14.69 33.98
C SER A 448 -30.50 13.90 35.28
N PRO A 449 -29.66 14.37 36.22
CA PRO A 449 -29.38 13.64 37.46
C PRO A 449 -30.61 13.63 38.37
N SER A 450 -31.17 12.44 38.63
CA SER A 450 -32.17 12.28 39.70
C SER A 450 -31.48 12.32 41.08
N PRO A 451 -32.11 12.86 42.14
CA PRO A 451 -31.35 13.32 43.31
C PRO A 451 -30.95 12.19 44.26
N ILE A 452 -29.74 12.29 44.82
CA ILE A 452 -29.31 11.45 45.95
C ILE A 452 -30.02 11.94 47.22
N THR A 453 -30.78 11.05 47.87
CA THR A 453 -31.47 11.32 49.14
C THR A 453 -30.47 11.55 50.28
N VAL A 454 -30.45 12.75 50.86
CA VAL A 454 -29.67 13.07 52.07
C VAL A 454 -30.58 13.63 53.16
N THR A 455 -30.56 12.99 54.32
CA THR A 455 -31.36 13.33 55.51
C THR A 455 -30.84 14.63 56.18
N PRO A 456 -31.70 15.55 56.66
CA PRO A 456 -31.32 16.95 56.84
C PRO A 456 -30.64 17.29 58.18
N GLY A 457 -29.82 18.36 58.17
CA GLY A 457 -29.23 18.98 59.35
C GLY A 457 -29.16 20.51 59.27
N ALA A 458 -30.02 21.18 60.08
CA ALA A 458 -29.92 22.54 60.62
C ALA A 458 -29.53 23.75 59.71
N THR A 459 -30.50 24.67 59.48
CA THR A 459 -30.41 26.16 59.49
C THR A 459 -29.29 26.90 58.71
N THR A 460 -29.53 27.97 57.94
CA THR A 460 -30.31 29.18 58.29
C THR A 460 -30.67 30.06 57.05
N ALA A 461 -31.58 31.04 57.23
CA ALA A 461 -31.96 32.23 56.40
C ALA A 461 -30.85 32.91 55.52
N THR A 462 -31.09 33.72 54.47
CA THR A 462 -32.29 34.25 53.73
C THR A 462 -31.82 34.96 52.40
N PRO A 463 -32.64 35.14 51.33
CA PRO A 463 -32.22 35.67 49.99
C PRO A 463 -32.75 37.13 49.73
N PRO A 464 -33.01 37.70 48.50
CA PRO A 464 -32.69 37.34 47.10
C PRO A 464 -32.21 38.51 46.17
N ALA A 465 -31.93 38.21 44.87
CA ALA A 465 -31.93 39.10 43.67
C ALA A 465 -31.86 38.20 42.39
N THR A 466 -32.34 38.43 41.14
CA THR A 466 -33.15 39.45 40.39
C THR A 466 -32.52 40.82 40.08
N ALA A 467 -32.48 41.36 38.83
CA ALA A 467 -32.80 40.91 37.45
C ALA A 467 -32.11 41.90 36.43
N ASP A 468 -32.34 42.05 35.11
CA ASP A 468 -33.28 41.50 34.10
C ASP A 468 -32.74 41.75 32.63
N ALA A 469 -33.51 41.42 31.58
CA ALA A 469 -33.33 41.81 30.15
C ALA A 469 -34.20 43.07 29.81
N PRO A 470 -34.52 43.49 28.54
CA PRO A 470 -34.04 43.20 27.16
C PRO A 470 -33.37 44.46 26.49
N GLY A 471 -33.03 44.61 25.20
CA GLY A 471 -33.16 43.82 23.96
C GLY A 471 -34.01 44.52 22.87
N THR A 472 -33.50 44.70 21.63
CA THR A 472 -34.26 45.13 20.42
C THR A 472 -33.46 44.95 19.10
N SER A 473 -34.16 44.61 18.01
CA SER A 473 -33.70 44.70 16.59
C SER A 473 -34.71 45.53 15.76
N PRO A 474 -34.30 46.15 14.64
CA PRO A 474 -34.76 45.71 13.28
C PRO A 474 -33.60 45.71 12.25
N SER A 475 -33.51 44.83 11.24
CA SER A 475 -34.43 44.50 10.12
C SER A 475 -34.53 45.55 8.99
N SER A 476 -33.90 45.27 7.83
CA SER A 476 -34.44 45.55 6.47
C SER A 476 -33.53 45.08 5.32
N SER A 477 -34.13 44.42 4.32
CA SER A 477 -33.65 44.14 2.94
C SER A 477 -34.88 44.19 2.00
N PRO A 478 -34.83 43.97 0.66
CA PRO A 478 -33.70 43.83 -0.29
C PRO A 478 -33.83 44.72 -1.58
N SER A 479 -32.84 44.70 -2.49
CA SER A 479 -33.07 45.07 -3.92
C SER A 479 -31.93 44.68 -4.89
N THR A 480 -32.28 43.99 -5.98
CA THR A 480 -31.56 43.76 -7.26
C THR A 480 -32.63 43.66 -8.38
N PRO A 481 -32.37 43.44 -9.70
CA PRO A 481 -31.09 43.29 -10.44
C PRO A 481 -30.99 44.14 -11.74
N THR A 482 -29.85 44.06 -12.44
CA THR A 482 -29.74 44.30 -13.91
C THR A 482 -28.52 43.60 -14.51
N SER A 483 -28.69 42.90 -15.64
CA SER A 483 -27.63 42.41 -16.53
C SER A 483 -27.45 43.30 -17.76
N PRO A 484 -26.40 43.09 -18.57
CA PRO A 484 -26.55 43.12 -20.02
C PRO A 484 -26.08 41.82 -20.70
N SER A 485 -26.54 41.61 -21.94
CA SER A 485 -26.29 40.41 -22.77
C SER A 485 -25.23 40.66 -23.86
N PRO A 486 -24.72 39.62 -24.55
CA PRO A 486 -23.48 39.67 -25.33
C PRO A 486 -23.63 40.22 -26.77
N THR A 487 -22.48 40.55 -27.37
CA THR A 487 -22.35 41.01 -28.77
C THR A 487 -21.83 39.89 -29.68
N THR A 488 -22.39 39.79 -30.88
CA THR A 488 -22.10 38.74 -31.89
C THR A 488 -20.93 39.05 -32.81
N LEU A 489 -20.18 38.01 -33.21
CA LEU A 489 -19.44 37.95 -34.48
C LEU A 489 -19.43 36.48 -34.98
N SER A 490 -19.32 36.25 -36.29
CA SER A 490 -19.56 34.93 -36.90
C SER A 490 -18.82 34.72 -38.22
N THR A 491 -18.68 33.45 -38.63
CA THR A 491 -18.05 32.92 -39.87
C THR A 491 -16.51 33.06 -39.92
N THR A 492 -15.74 32.18 -40.58
CA THR A 492 -16.03 31.07 -41.51
C THR A 492 -15.23 29.79 -41.21
N ALA A 493 -15.78 28.61 -41.52
CA ALA A 493 -15.03 27.35 -41.68
C ALA A 493 -14.62 27.13 -43.16
N PRO A 494 -13.74 26.15 -43.44
CA PRO A 494 -14.07 25.21 -44.53
C PRO A 494 -13.72 23.73 -44.28
N SER A 495 -14.60 22.89 -44.86
CA SER A 495 -14.52 21.45 -45.23
C SER A 495 -13.26 20.61 -44.96
N ALA A 496 -13.51 19.34 -44.60
CA ALA A 496 -12.56 18.24 -44.68
C ALA A 496 -12.22 17.82 -46.13
N ALA A 497 -11.11 17.09 -46.27
CA ALA A 497 -10.73 16.25 -47.40
C ALA A 497 -9.88 15.07 -46.89
N ALA A 498 -9.81 13.96 -47.63
CA ALA A 498 -9.25 12.69 -47.15
C ALA A 498 -8.00 12.20 -47.92
N THR A 499 -7.36 11.16 -47.37
CA THR A 499 -6.34 10.28 -47.99
C THR A 499 -5.02 10.91 -48.45
N SER A 500 -3.90 10.53 -47.82
CA SER A 500 -3.03 9.44 -48.32
C SER A 500 -1.69 9.32 -47.54
N SER A 501 -1.21 8.10 -47.33
CA SER A 501 0.19 7.82 -46.97
C SER A 501 1.04 7.71 -48.26
N PRO A 502 2.38 7.89 -48.20
CA PRO A 502 3.22 6.68 -48.10
C PRO A 502 4.59 6.82 -47.39
N ARG A 503 5.06 5.68 -46.86
CA ARG A 503 6.46 5.18 -46.78
C ARG A 503 7.60 6.13 -46.35
N ALA A 504 8.14 5.80 -45.16
CA ALA A 504 9.53 5.41 -44.91
C ALA A 504 10.67 5.96 -45.80
N CYS A 505 11.58 6.69 -45.13
CA CYS A 505 13.01 6.33 -45.04
C CYS A 505 13.41 6.32 -43.56
#